data_AF-A0A2S7Q1Q2-F1
#
_entry.id   AF-A0A2S7Q1Q2-F1
#
_cell.length_a   1.000
_cell.length_b   1.000
_cell.length_c   1.000
_cell.angle_alpha   90.00
_cell.angle_beta   90.00
_cell.angle_gamma   90.00
#
_symmetry.space_group_name_H-M   'P 1'
#
loop_
_entity.id
_entity.type
_entity.pdbx_description
1 polymer ?
#
loop_
_entity_poly.entity_id
_entity_poly.type
_entity_poly.pdbx_seq_one_letter_code
_entity_poly.pdbx_strand_id
1 'polypeptide(L)'
;MNYFKSRKPIAWNVQVLGNNIKIKNSIIDSFSNGTGFPFNTDGFGITATNVHISDSIIYNGDDAIAVQSGSHNVLVERLTGGYASHGLSIGSLGQNQAVFANVSNIHFRDITMIDTVYAARFKSWVGGQGIAKDITWENIRVFNVSFPIFVTQTYFNQGSNQTQLQPGYEAAKRDLY
;
A
#
# COMPACT_ATOMS: atom_id res chain seq x y z
N MET A 1 2.86 18.63 -4.33
CA MET A 1 2.27 18.29 -5.65
C MET A 1 0.79 18.63 -5.64
N ASN A 2 0.27 19.25 -6.70
CA ASN A 2 -1.16 19.61 -6.82
C ASN A 2 -1.61 19.36 -8.26
N TYR A 3 -2.78 18.75 -8.46
CA TYR A 3 -3.34 18.43 -9.79
C TYR A 3 -2.47 17.49 -10.64
N PHE A 4 -1.86 16.48 -10.01
CA PHE A 4 -1.13 15.44 -10.76
C PHE A 4 -2.10 14.44 -11.40
N LYS A 5 -1.81 14.05 -12.64
CA LYS A 5 -2.57 13.01 -13.34
C LYS A 5 -1.63 11.97 -13.94
N SER A 6 -1.80 10.71 -13.53
CA SER A 6 -1.17 9.54 -14.17
C SER A 6 -2.26 8.69 -14.83
N ARG A 7 -2.02 8.25 -16.07
CA ARG A 7 -2.97 7.45 -16.84
C ARG A 7 -2.24 6.30 -17.51
N LYS A 8 -2.76 5.07 -17.37
CA LYS A 8 -2.18 3.83 -17.90
C LYS A 8 -0.69 3.66 -17.55
N PRO A 9 -0.29 3.80 -16.27
CA PRO A 9 1.05 3.46 -15.85
C PRO A 9 1.34 1.98 -16.10
N ILE A 10 2.59 1.67 -16.41
CA ILE A 10 3.04 0.29 -16.67
C ILE A 10 3.24 -0.53 -15.38
N ALA A 11 3.45 0.14 -14.24
CA ALA A 11 3.71 -0.42 -12.91
C ALA A 11 3.56 0.69 -11.84
N TRP A 12 4.33 0.65 -10.74
CA TRP A 12 4.32 1.63 -9.66
C TRP A 12 4.34 3.07 -10.18
N ASN A 13 3.47 3.93 -9.65
CA ASN A 13 3.32 5.30 -10.14
C ASN A 13 4.27 6.28 -9.45
N VAL A 14 4.02 6.55 -8.16
CA VAL A 14 4.68 7.65 -7.45
C VAL A 14 5.31 7.13 -6.17
N GLN A 15 6.62 7.32 -6.05
CA GLN A 15 7.35 7.14 -4.80
C GLN A 15 7.42 8.49 -4.07
N VAL A 16 6.92 8.51 -2.84
CA VAL A 16 6.91 9.67 -1.95
C VAL A 16 8.05 9.49 -0.96
N LEU A 17 9.13 10.25 -1.17
CA LEU A 17 10.38 10.17 -0.41
C LEU A 17 10.73 11.53 0.19
N GLY A 18 11.21 11.54 1.44
CA GLY A 18 11.66 12.75 2.14
C GLY A 18 10.77 13.17 3.31
N ASN A 19 10.64 14.48 3.52
CA ASN A 19 9.95 15.06 4.68
C ASN A 19 9.07 16.26 4.27
N ASN A 20 7.95 16.48 4.98
CA ASN A 20 7.03 17.60 4.80
C ASN A 20 6.46 17.69 3.38
N ILE A 21 5.76 16.64 2.97
CA ILE A 21 5.26 16.49 1.60
C ILE A 21 3.74 16.63 1.60
N LYS A 22 3.22 17.49 0.73
CA LYS A 22 1.78 17.66 0.51
C LYS A 22 1.42 17.28 -0.93
N ILE A 23 0.46 16.37 -1.08
CA ILE A 23 -0.11 15.94 -2.37
C ILE A 23 -1.61 16.15 -2.30
N LYS A 24 -2.20 16.82 -3.30
CA LYS A 24 -3.65 17.01 -3.35
C LYS A 24 -4.19 17.05 -4.77
N ASN A 25 -5.49 16.78 -4.93
CA ASN A 25 -6.21 16.86 -6.19
C ASN A 25 -5.61 15.95 -7.29
N SER A 26 -5.09 14.79 -6.92
CA SER A 26 -4.42 13.89 -7.86
C SER A 26 -5.37 12.84 -8.43
N ILE A 27 -5.13 12.43 -9.68
CA ILE A 27 -5.85 11.34 -10.34
C ILE A 27 -4.84 10.29 -10.82
N ILE A 28 -5.00 9.05 -10.38
CA ILE A 28 -4.31 7.90 -10.93
C ILE A 28 -5.37 6.97 -11.51
N ASP A 29 -5.24 6.69 -12.81
CA ASP A 29 -6.22 5.93 -13.58
C ASP A 29 -5.50 4.83 -14.39
N SER A 30 -5.35 3.67 -13.77
CA SER A 30 -4.73 2.49 -14.36
C SER A 30 -5.81 1.53 -14.85
N PHE A 31 -5.91 1.38 -16.17
CA PHE A 31 -6.84 0.46 -16.82
C PHE A 31 -6.25 -0.06 -18.12
N SER A 32 -6.73 -1.22 -18.56
CA SER A 32 -6.41 -1.80 -19.86
C SER A 32 -7.57 -1.60 -20.83
N ASN A 33 -7.26 -1.41 -22.12
CA ASN A 33 -8.28 -1.43 -23.18
C ASN A 33 -8.58 -2.85 -23.69
N GLY A 34 -7.83 -3.85 -23.22
CA GLY A 34 -8.00 -5.26 -23.58
C GLY A 34 -8.23 -6.12 -22.34
N THR A 35 -7.87 -7.40 -22.42
CA THR A 35 -8.04 -8.36 -21.32
C THR A 35 -6.96 -8.30 -20.24
N GLY A 36 -5.94 -7.46 -20.45
CA GLY A 36 -4.83 -7.31 -19.49
C GLY A 36 -5.27 -6.67 -18.18
N PHE A 37 -4.68 -7.12 -17.07
CA PHE A 37 -4.88 -6.52 -15.75
C PHE A 37 -3.69 -5.59 -15.41
N PRO A 38 -3.92 -4.39 -14.83
CA PRO A 38 -2.85 -3.43 -14.52
C PRO A 38 -2.09 -3.83 -13.24
N PHE A 39 -1.35 -4.93 -13.30
CA PHE A 39 -0.56 -5.44 -12.17
C PHE A 39 0.45 -4.42 -11.64
N ASN A 40 0.64 -4.40 -10.31
CA ASN A 40 1.64 -3.58 -9.61
C ASN A 40 1.57 -2.08 -9.92
N THR A 41 0.37 -1.57 -10.26
CA THR A 41 0.15 -0.16 -10.56
C THR A 41 -0.14 0.66 -9.31
N ASP A 42 0.65 0.47 -8.25
CA ASP A 42 0.49 1.16 -6.97
C ASP A 42 0.33 2.68 -7.17
N GLY A 43 -0.57 3.29 -6.41
CA GLY A 43 -0.82 4.72 -6.46
C GLY A 43 0.34 5.51 -5.85
N PHE A 44 0.34 5.65 -4.52
CA PHE A 44 1.43 6.29 -3.79
C PHE A 44 2.14 5.28 -2.87
N GLY A 45 3.41 4.99 -3.18
CA GLY A 45 4.33 4.31 -2.27
C GLY A 45 5.02 5.33 -1.37
N ILE A 46 4.89 5.19 -0.06
CA ILE A 46 5.37 6.18 0.92
C ILE A 46 6.52 5.57 1.73
N THR A 47 7.68 6.22 1.65
CA THR A 47 8.85 6.01 2.51
C THR A 47 9.34 7.39 2.96
N ALA A 48 8.51 8.06 3.75
CA ALA A 48 8.66 9.48 4.05
C ALA A 48 8.00 9.88 5.38
N THR A 49 8.37 11.05 5.90
CA THR A 49 7.81 11.59 7.15
C THR A 49 7.03 12.89 6.91
N ASN A 50 6.04 13.15 7.76
CA ASN A 50 5.18 14.34 7.68
C ASN A 50 4.55 14.49 6.28
N VAL A 51 3.76 13.49 5.91
CA VAL A 51 3.11 13.40 4.58
C VAL A 51 1.62 13.67 4.73
N HIS A 52 1.08 14.50 3.84
CA HIS A 52 -0.36 14.74 3.73
C HIS A 52 -0.81 14.53 2.29
N ILE A 53 -1.64 13.51 2.06
CA ILE A 53 -2.27 13.22 0.78
C ILE A 53 -3.77 13.45 0.91
N SER A 54 -4.37 14.24 0.01
CA SER A 54 -5.79 14.56 0.10
C SER A 54 -6.50 14.70 -1.24
N ASP A 55 -7.83 14.61 -1.22
CA ASP A 55 -8.71 15.02 -2.32
C ASP A 55 -8.34 14.33 -3.65
N SER A 56 -8.04 13.03 -3.61
CA SER A 56 -7.48 12.30 -4.75
C SER A 56 -8.33 11.09 -5.16
N ILE A 57 -8.23 10.71 -6.43
CA ILE A 57 -8.90 9.53 -7.00
C ILE A 57 -7.82 8.56 -7.49
N ILE A 58 -7.88 7.31 -7.04
CA ILE A 58 -6.91 6.27 -7.40
C ILE A 58 -7.66 5.01 -7.83
N TYR A 59 -7.72 4.79 -9.14
CA TYR A 59 -8.19 3.55 -9.73
C TYR A 59 -6.99 2.79 -10.27
N ASN A 60 -6.74 1.61 -9.68
CA ASN A 60 -5.57 0.82 -10.03
C ASN A 60 -5.76 -0.68 -9.75
N GLY A 61 -4.75 -1.48 -10.11
CA GLY A 61 -4.72 -2.93 -9.89
C GLY A 61 -3.82 -3.38 -8.74
N ASP A 62 -3.38 -2.48 -7.86
CA ASP A 62 -2.59 -2.81 -6.67
C ASP A 62 -2.85 -1.79 -5.55
N ASP A 63 -1.94 -1.59 -4.60
CA ASP A 63 -2.13 -0.68 -3.47
C ASP A 63 -2.48 0.74 -3.91
N ALA A 64 -3.61 1.29 -3.43
CA ALA A 64 -3.90 2.71 -3.65
C ALA A 64 -2.88 3.57 -2.88
N ILE A 65 -2.61 3.17 -1.64
CA ILE A 65 -1.53 3.71 -0.80
C ILE A 65 -0.74 2.53 -0.22
N ALA A 66 0.59 2.58 -0.32
CA ALA A 66 1.48 1.62 0.33
C ALA A 66 2.44 2.35 1.27
N VAL A 67 2.23 2.27 2.58
CA VAL A 67 3.12 2.86 3.59
C VAL A 67 4.21 1.87 3.97
N GLN A 68 5.45 2.19 3.62
CA GLN A 68 6.62 1.35 3.86
C GLN A 68 7.37 1.77 5.14
N SER A 69 8.30 0.90 5.57
CA SER A 69 9.17 1.14 6.72
C SER A 69 9.93 2.48 6.59
N GLY A 70 10.12 3.18 7.71
CA GLY A 70 10.68 4.53 7.76
C GLY A 70 9.62 5.64 7.74
N SER A 71 8.35 5.31 7.54
CA SER A 71 7.26 6.30 7.43
C SER A 71 6.66 6.68 8.78
N HIS A 72 6.55 7.99 9.03
CA HIS A 72 6.04 8.54 10.29
C HIS A 72 5.21 9.80 10.06
N ASN A 73 4.11 9.97 10.78
CA ASN A 73 3.21 11.13 10.65
C ASN A 73 2.65 11.26 9.22
N VAL A 74 1.84 10.29 8.82
CA VAL A 74 1.22 10.25 7.49
C VAL A 74 -0.29 10.41 7.64
N LEU A 75 -0.85 11.44 7.01
CA LEU A 75 -2.29 11.64 6.89
C LEU A 75 -2.72 11.45 5.43
N VAL A 76 -3.67 10.55 5.21
CA VAL A 76 -4.36 10.39 3.93
C VAL A 76 -5.84 10.60 4.16
N GLU A 77 -6.45 11.54 3.43
CA GLU A 77 -7.87 11.86 3.65
C GLU A 77 -8.63 12.24 2.39
N ARG A 78 -9.97 12.10 2.42
CA ARG A 78 -10.86 12.49 1.30
C ARG A 78 -10.41 11.88 -0.04
N LEU A 79 -10.16 10.58 -0.02
CA LEU A 79 -9.70 9.83 -1.18
C LEU A 79 -10.81 8.90 -1.69
N THR A 80 -10.86 8.66 -2.99
CA THR A 80 -11.66 7.56 -3.58
C THR A 80 -10.73 6.56 -4.25
N GLY A 81 -10.75 5.31 -3.78
CA GLY A 81 -9.97 4.21 -4.32
C GLY A 81 -10.89 3.18 -5.00
N GLY A 82 -10.42 2.53 -6.09
CA GLY A 82 -11.27 1.55 -6.77
C GLY A 82 -10.65 0.77 -7.92
N TYR A 83 -11.52 0.26 -8.79
CA TYR A 83 -11.27 -0.67 -9.92
C TYR A 83 -10.94 -2.11 -9.50
N ALA A 84 -9.77 -2.33 -8.93
CA ALA A 84 -9.33 -3.62 -8.41
C ALA A 84 -8.24 -3.42 -7.36
N SER A 85 -8.23 -2.24 -6.73
CA SER A 85 -7.16 -1.82 -5.83
C SER A 85 -6.98 -2.80 -4.67
N HIS A 86 -5.76 -2.88 -4.17
CA HIS A 86 -5.43 -3.58 -2.93
C HIS A 86 -5.53 -2.69 -1.68
N GLY A 87 -6.09 -1.49 -1.83
CA GLY A 87 -6.53 -0.68 -0.71
C GLY A 87 -5.45 0.19 -0.08
N LEU A 88 -5.67 0.50 1.19
CA LEU A 88 -4.84 1.36 2.03
C LEU A 88 -3.93 0.47 2.88
N SER A 89 -2.72 0.24 2.40
CA SER A 89 -1.81 -0.76 2.94
C SER A 89 -0.73 -0.17 3.82
N ILE A 90 -0.53 -0.80 4.97
CA ILE A 90 0.73 -0.77 5.72
C ILE A 90 1.58 -1.96 5.29
N GLY A 91 2.79 -1.69 4.81
CA GLY A 91 3.76 -2.69 4.40
C GLY A 91 3.83 -2.95 2.88
N SER A 92 4.53 -4.01 2.45
CA SER A 92 5.01 -5.10 3.30
C SER A 92 6.18 -4.71 4.22
N LEU A 93 6.05 -4.96 5.52
CA LEU A 93 7.09 -4.66 6.52
C LEU A 93 7.97 -5.88 6.81
N GLY A 94 9.26 -5.65 7.08
CA GLY A 94 10.17 -6.66 7.63
C GLY A 94 10.68 -7.69 6.61
N GLN A 95 10.77 -7.35 5.32
CA GLN A 95 11.30 -8.25 4.29
C GLN A 95 12.75 -8.66 4.56
N ASN A 96 13.58 -7.72 5.00
CA ASN A 96 14.95 -7.96 5.44
C ASN A 96 14.97 -8.11 6.96
N GLN A 97 15.25 -9.32 7.47
CA GLN A 97 15.26 -9.58 8.91
C GLN A 97 16.35 -8.83 9.67
N ALA A 98 17.43 -8.43 8.99
CA ALA A 98 18.51 -7.66 9.61
C ALA A 98 18.17 -6.18 9.81
N VAL A 99 17.05 -5.70 9.24
CA VAL A 99 16.63 -4.31 9.31
C VAL A 99 15.33 -4.21 10.09
N PHE A 100 15.38 -3.49 11.21
CA PHE A 100 14.19 -3.24 12.03
C PHE A 100 13.19 -2.37 11.26
N ALA A 101 12.02 -2.93 10.95
CA ALA A 101 10.97 -2.19 10.27
C ALA A 101 10.23 -1.26 11.24
N ASN A 102 9.97 -0.02 10.86
CA ASN A 102 9.23 0.91 11.71
C ASN A 102 8.24 1.76 10.93
N VAL A 103 7.01 1.83 11.42
CA VAL A 103 6.01 2.80 10.99
C VAL A 103 5.21 3.28 12.20
N SER A 104 4.89 4.57 12.25
CA SER A 104 3.98 5.06 13.29
C SER A 104 3.21 6.32 12.94
N ASN A 105 2.10 6.54 13.63
CA ASN A 105 1.23 7.70 13.47
C ASN A 105 0.76 7.84 12.01
N ILE A 106 0.01 6.84 11.57
CA ILE A 106 -0.56 6.77 10.23
C ILE A 106 -2.08 6.88 10.36
N HIS A 107 -2.67 7.85 9.65
CA HIS A 107 -4.11 8.10 9.71
C HIS A 107 -4.69 8.12 8.30
N PHE A 108 -5.56 7.17 8.03
CA PHE A 108 -6.42 7.17 6.85
C PHE A 108 -7.82 7.60 7.30
N ARG A 109 -8.38 8.68 6.74
CA ARG A 109 -9.73 9.13 7.12
C ARG A 109 -10.59 9.64 5.99
N ASP A 110 -11.90 9.47 6.09
CA ASP A 110 -12.87 9.96 5.10
C ASP A 110 -12.59 9.41 3.69
N ILE A 111 -12.32 8.12 3.57
CA ILE A 111 -11.95 7.47 2.30
C ILE A 111 -13.08 6.56 1.84
N THR A 112 -13.32 6.51 0.53
CA THR A 112 -14.28 5.58 -0.09
C THR A 112 -13.53 4.57 -0.94
N MET A 113 -13.77 3.28 -0.71
CA MET A 113 -13.18 2.17 -1.47
C MET A 113 -14.30 1.41 -2.21
N ILE A 114 -14.19 1.30 -3.53
CA ILE A 114 -15.23 0.75 -4.41
C ILE A 114 -14.63 -0.34 -5.30
N ASP A 115 -15.21 -1.53 -5.34
CA ASP A 115 -14.74 -2.64 -6.17
C ASP A 115 -13.25 -3.00 -5.90
N THR A 116 -12.85 -3.03 -4.64
CA THR A 116 -11.46 -3.31 -4.23
C THR A 116 -11.33 -4.69 -3.60
N VAL A 117 -10.12 -5.24 -3.64
CA VAL A 117 -9.83 -6.49 -2.92
C VAL A 117 -9.84 -6.23 -1.41
N TYR A 118 -9.18 -5.15 -0.99
CA TYR A 118 -9.09 -4.72 0.41
C TYR A 118 -9.46 -3.24 0.55
N ALA A 119 -9.94 -2.83 1.72
CA ALA A 119 -10.04 -1.40 2.05
C ALA A 119 -8.90 -1.00 3.00
N ALA A 120 -8.84 -1.58 4.19
CA ALA A 120 -7.72 -1.43 5.13
C ALA A 120 -6.86 -2.70 5.12
N ARG A 121 -5.53 -2.53 4.96
CA ARG A 121 -4.62 -3.67 4.91
C ARG A 121 -3.35 -3.47 5.74
N PHE A 122 -2.97 -4.52 6.45
CA PHE A 122 -1.64 -4.65 7.06
C PHE A 122 -0.96 -5.93 6.55
N LYS A 123 0.31 -5.82 6.15
CA LYS A 123 1.12 -6.95 5.69
C LYS A 123 2.54 -6.88 6.23
N SER A 124 3.00 -7.93 6.91
CA SER A 124 4.42 -8.13 7.25
C SER A 124 4.90 -9.51 6.86
N TRP A 125 6.20 -9.64 6.60
CA TRP A 125 6.87 -10.90 6.28
C TRP A 125 7.03 -11.76 7.55
N VAL A 126 6.91 -13.09 7.40
CA VAL A 126 7.16 -14.07 8.48
C VAL A 126 8.53 -13.80 9.08
N GLY A 127 8.73 -13.71 10.40
CA GLY A 127 10.08 -13.55 10.97
C GLY A 127 10.74 -12.18 10.77
N GLY A 128 10.06 -11.23 10.09
CA GLY A 128 10.47 -9.83 10.08
C GLY A 128 10.42 -9.23 11.49
N GLN A 129 11.35 -8.33 11.80
CA GLN A 129 11.40 -7.63 13.09
C GLN A 129 11.00 -6.17 12.90
N GLY A 130 10.22 -5.62 13.83
CA GLY A 130 9.80 -4.23 13.70
C GLY A 130 8.66 -3.82 14.63
N ILE A 131 8.19 -2.59 14.43
CA ILE A 131 7.03 -2.01 15.10
C ILE A 131 6.14 -1.25 14.11
N ALA A 132 4.84 -1.49 14.21
CA ALA A 132 3.80 -0.71 13.57
C ALA A 132 2.83 -0.27 14.67
N LYS A 133 2.75 1.03 14.95
CA LYS A 133 1.97 1.56 16.08
C LYS A 133 1.22 2.83 15.70
N ASP A 134 0.14 3.11 16.41
CA ASP A 134 -0.67 4.33 16.21
C ASP A 134 -1.14 4.46 14.75
N ILE A 135 -1.83 3.42 14.27
CA ILE A 135 -2.34 3.33 12.90
C ILE A 135 -3.87 3.31 12.97
N THR A 136 -4.51 4.26 12.30
CA THR A 136 -5.95 4.42 12.32
C THR A 136 -6.50 4.46 10.90
N TRP A 137 -7.50 3.61 10.63
CA TRP A 137 -8.40 3.74 9.49
C TRP A 137 -9.76 4.18 10.03
N GLU A 138 -10.15 5.42 9.74
CA GLU A 138 -11.34 6.08 10.28
C GLU A 138 -12.31 6.45 9.15
N ASN A 139 -13.61 6.27 9.36
CA ASN A 139 -14.64 6.65 8.37
C ASN A 139 -14.34 6.14 6.95
N ILE A 140 -13.95 4.87 6.82
CA ILE A 140 -13.72 4.20 5.54
C ILE A 140 -15.05 3.63 5.04
N ARG A 141 -15.56 4.16 3.94
CA ARG A 141 -16.77 3.68 3.28
C ARG A 141 -16.39 2.60 2.28
N VAL A 142 -17.03 1.44 2.34
CA VAL A 142 -16.72 0.28 1.50
C VAL A 142 -17.92 -0.11 0.66
N PHE A 143 -17.70 -0.29 -0.64
CA PHE A 143 -18.73 -0.73 -1.59
C PHE A 143 -18.14 -1.87 -2.44
N ASN A 144 -18.76 -3.05 -2.38
CA ASN A 144 -18.29 -4.24 -3.11
C ASN A 144 -16.80 -4.56 -2.88
N VAL A 145 -16.35 -4.48 -1.62
CA VAL A 145 -14.96 -4.79 -1.24
C VAL A 145 -14.88 -6.24 -0.78
N SER A 146 -13.98 -7.05 -1.35
CA SER A 146 -13.91 -8.48 -1.05
C SER A 146 -13.55 -8.77 0.41
N PHE A 147 -12.55 -8.06 0.95
CA PHE A 147 -12.08 -8.18 2.33
C PHE A 147 -11.87 -6.77 2.91
N PRO A 148 -12.90 -6.13 3.50
CA PRO A 148 -12.80 -4.74 3.98
C PRO A 148 -11.60 -4.47 4.90
N ILE A 149 -11.26 -5.43 5.77
CA ILE A 149 -10.06 -5.38 6.61
C ILE A 149 -9.28 -6.67 6.40
N PHE A 150 -7.98 -6.57 6.11
CA PHE A 150 -7.09 -7.72 5.99
C PHE A 150 -5.77 -7.48 6.70
N VAL A 151 -5.38 -8.41 7.57
CA VAL A 151 -4.15 -8.34 8.35
C VAL A 151 -3.42 -9.66 8.17
N THR A 152 -2.17 -9.58 7.72
CA THR A 152 -1.29 -10.76 7.63
C THR A 152 0.10 -10.46 8.16
N GLN A 153 0.67 -11.43 8.88
CA GLN A 153 2.08 -11.45 9.28
C GLN A 153 2.85 -12.56 8.58
N THR A 154 2.23 -13.20 7.59
CA THR A 154 2.81 -14.27 6.79
C THR A 154 2.88 -13.89 5.32
N TYR A 155 3.12 -12.60 5.04
CA TYR A 155 3.18 -12.10 3.68
C TYR A 155 4.33 -12.73 2.88
N PHE A 156 4.06 -13.01 1.62
CA PHE A 156 5.03 -13.44 0.62
C PHE A 156 4.71 -12.75 -0.71
N ASN A 157 5.72 -12.59 -1.58
CA ASN A 157 5.51 -11.99 -2.89
C ASN A 157 4.89 -13.02 -3.85
N GLN A 158 3.71 -12.71 -4.39
CA GLN A 158 2.95 -13.60 -5.27
C GLN A 158 3.55 -13.72 -6.69
N GLY A 159 4.38 -12.76 -7.11
CA GLY A 159 4.95 -12.70 -8.47
C GLY A 159 6.39 -13.20 -8.59
N SER A 160 6.98 -13.74 -7.52
CA SER A 160 8.38 -14.16 -7.53
C SER A 160 8.63 -15.31 -6.57
N ASN A 161 9.60 -16.16 -6.89
CA ASN A 161 10.21 -17.08 -5.92
C ASN A 161 11.03 -16.32 -4.84
N GLN A 162 10.92 -14.99 -4.72
CA GLN A 162 11.60 -14.24 -3.69
C GLN A 162 11.05 -14.65 -2.34
N THR A 163 11.86 -15.45 -1.67
CA THR A 163 11.76 -15.69 -0.25
C THR A 163 12.31 -14.48 0.50
N GLN A 164 11.93 -14.42 1.76
CA GLN A 164 12.43 -13.46 2.72
C GLN A 164 13.95 -13.28 2.64
N LEU A 165 14.43 -12.03 2.72
CA LEU A 165 15.86 -11.75 2.76
C LEU A 165 16.38 -12.04 4.18
N GLN A 166 16.89 -13.25 4.40
CA GLN A 166 17.57 -13.62 5.64
C GLN A 166 19.10 -13.48 5.50
N PRO A 167 19.82 -13.07 6.54
CA PRO A 167 21.24 -13.38 6.67
C PRO A 167 21.41 -14.89 6.90
N GLY A 168 21.95 -15.62 5.91
CA GLY A 168 22.49 -16.97 6.12
C GLY A 168 21.51 -18.13 6.18
N TYR A 169 20.27 -18.01 5.67
CA TYR A 169 19.35 -19.15 5.55
C TYR A 169 18.75 -19.20 4.14
N GLU A 170 18.98 -20.32 3.43
CA GLU A 170 18.26 -20.61 2.20
C GLU A 170 16.80 -20.98 2.52
N ALA A 171 15.92 -20.62 1.59
CA ALA A 171 14.50 -20.83 1.64
C ALA A 171 14.11 -22.27 2.03
N ALA A 172 13.57 -22.46 3.23
CA ALA A 172 12.71 -23.61 3.47
C ALA A 172 11.44 -23.41 2.64
N LYS A 173 11.34 -24.14 1.52
CA LYS A 173 10.06 -24.34 0.82
C LYS A 173 9.07 -24.89 1.83
N ARG A 174 8.13 -24.06 2.27
CA ARG A 174 6.93 -24.56 2.92
C ARG A 174 5.95 -24.83 1.81
N ASP A 175 5.95 -26.08 1.34
CA ASP A 175 4.84 -26.62 0.56
C ASP A 175 3.57 -26.44 1.40
N LEU A 176 2.71 -25.53 0.97
CA LEU A 176 1.37 -25.38 1.52
C LEU A 176 0.41 -25.94 0.46
N TYR A 177 -0.34 -26.95 0.91
CA TYR A 177 -1.44 -27.61 0.20
C TYR A 177 -2.51 -26.62 -0.29
#